data_AF-A0A7C6QSX2-F1
#
_entry.id   AF-A0A7C6QSX2-F1
#
_cell.length_a   1.000
_cell.length_b   1.000
_cell.length_c   1.000
_cell.angle_alpha   90.00
_cell.angle_beta   90.00
_cell.angle_gamma   90.00
#
_symmetry.space_group_name_H-M   'P 1'
#
loop_
_entity.id
_entity.type
_entity.pdbx_description
1 polymer ?
#
loop_
_entity_poly.entity_id
_entity_poly.type
_entity_poly.pdbx_seq_one_letter_code
_entity_poly.pdbx_strand_id
1 'polypeptide(L)'
;MHLAARPKKELSLSDKQAESILISAALQGKAVNITINDLNDPDWIQAYRFIQKSREAGEKVSPEILKHRLKISPSKLAALSDPTAEEIEVCTRIVKERSVMRKLYTCMRDMFLGKGDVNASLNKTQDLIREYRSIGMKDTLI
;
A
#
# COMPACT_ATOMS: atom_id res chain seq x y z
N MET A 1 2.79 -20.16 -33.62
CA MET A 1 2.09 -20.19 -32.30
C MET A 1 1.85 -18.75 -31.88
N HIS A 2 0.67 -18.19 -32.11
CA HIS A 2 0.30 -16.89 -31.54
C HIS A 2 -0.22 -17.12 -30.11
N LEU A 3 0.61 -16.83 -29.11
CA LEU A 3 0.14 -16.74 -27.73
C LEU A 3 -0.84 -15.58 -27.67
N ALA A 4 -2.13 -15.90 -27.49
CA ALA A 4 -3.17 -14.91 -27.30
C ALA A 4 -2.76 -13.96 -26.18
N ALA A 5 -2.69 -12.66 -26.48
CA ALA A 5 -2.43 -11.62 -25.51
C ALA A 5 -3.54 -11.68 -24.45
N ARG A 6 -3.23 -12.27 -23.29
CA ARG A 6 -4.16 -12.28 -22.16
C ARG A 6 -4.50 -10.83 -21.81
N PRO A 7 -5.77 -10.49 -21.59
CA PRO A 7 -6.13 -9.16 -21.12
C PRO A 7 -5.34 -8.88 -19.85
N LYS A 8 -4.73 -7.69 -19.76
CA LYS A 8 -4.08 -7.16 -18.56
C LYS A 8 -5.14 -6.96 -17.47
N LYS A 9 -5.70 -8.04 -16.94
CA LYS A 9 -6.43 -7.98 -15.68
C LYS A 9 -5.36 -7.80 -14.63
N GLU A 10 -5.01 -6.55 -14.35
CA GLU A 10 -4.12 -6.20 -13.25
C GLU A 10 -4.70 -6.85 -12.00
N LEU A 11 -3.94 -7.78 -11.42
CA LEU A 11 -4.25 -8.35 -10.13
C LEU A 11 -4.21 -7.20 -9.12
N SER A 12 -5.40 -6.67 -8.81
CA SER A 12 -5.67 -5.72 -7.74
C SER A 12 -5.46 -6.42 -6.40
N LEU A 13 -4.22 -6.80 -6.09
CA LEU A 13 -3.79 -7.28 -4.79
C LEU A 13 -3.76 -6.07 -3.83
N SER A 14 -4.89 -5.40 -3.67
CA SER A 14 -5.10 -4.27 -2.76
C SER A 14 -6.21 -4.60 -1.80
N ASP A 15 -6.12 -4.11 -0.58
CA ASP A 15 -7.22 -4.14 0.37
C ASP A 15 -7.68 -2.71 0.64
N LYS A 16 -8.74 -2.29 -0.06
CA LYS A 16 -9.21 -0.89 -0.04
C LYS A 16 -9.66 -0.47 1.36
N GLN A 17 -10.21 -1.41 2.14
CA GLN A 17 -10.67 -1.13 3.50
C GLN A 17 -9.47 -0.93 4.43
N ALA A 18 -8.48 -1.82 4.36
CA ALA A 18 -7.26 -1.68 5.15
C ALA A 18 -6.50 -0.39 4.81
N GLU A 19 -6.39 -0.03 3.52
CA GLU A 19 -5.78 1.23 3.11
C GLU A 19 -6.56 2.44 3.67
N SER A 20 -7.90 2.42 3.62
CA SER A 20 -8.75 3.49 4.19
C SER A 20 -8.53 3.66 5.70
N ILE A 21 -8.46 2.55 6.45
CA ILE A 21 -8.19 2.56 7.90
C ILE A 21 -6.83 3.21 8.21
N LEU A 22 -5.80 2.89 7.44
CA LEU A 22 -4.47 3.48 7.65
C LEU A 22 -4.42 4.96 7.28
N ILE A 23 -5.16 5.40 6.25
CA ILE A 23 -5.30 6.83 5.94
C ILE A 23 -6.05 7.57 7.04
N SER A 24 -7.12 6.99 7.59
CA SER A 24 -7.82 7.50 8.77
C SER A 24 -6.87 7.71 9.95
N ALA A 25 -6.08 6.69 10.30
CA ALA A 25 -5.10 6.78 11.38
C ALA A 25 -4.05 7.87 11.12
N ALA A 26 -3.53 7.95 9.89
CA ALA A 26 -2.55 8.96 9.51
C ALA A 26 -3.09 10.40 9.66
N LEU A 27 -4.35 10.65 9.26
CA LEU A 27 -5.00 11.95 9.40
C LEU A 27 -5.14 12.39 10.86
N GLN A 28 -5.39 11.45 11.76
CA GLN A 28 -5.48 11.70 13.19
C GLN A 28 -4.12 11.84 13.87
N GLY A 29 -3.02 11.73 13.12
CA GLY A 29 -1.66 11.82 13.65
C GLY A 29 -1.17 10.56 14.37
N LYS A 30 -1.95 9.47 14.34
CA LYS A 30 -1.55 8.17 14.90
C LYS A 30 -0.33 7.62 14.15
N ALA A 31 0.46 6.80 14.84
CA ALA A 31 1.63 6.17 14.24
C ALA A 31 1.18 5.06 13.28
N VAL A 32 1.56 5.18 12.01
CA VAL A 32 1.32 4.17 10.98
C VAL A 32 2.66 3.74 10.39
N ASN A 33 2.96 2.44 10.46
CA ASN A 33 4.22 1.89 9.96
C ASN A 33 4.04 1.41 8.51
N ILE A 34 3.79 2.34 7.59
CA ILE A 34 3.71 2.08 6.14
C ILE A 34 4.46 3.14 5.34
N THR A 35 4.84 2.77 4.12
CA THR A 35 5.36 3.69 3.11
C THR A 35 4.32 3.91 2.02
N ILE A 36 4.50 4.95 1.22
CA ILE A 36 3.63 5.24 0.07
C ILE A 36 3.55 4.09 -0.94
N ASN A 37 4.62 3.29 -1.04
CA ASN A 37 4.69 2.14 -1.94
C ASN A 37 3.84 0.95 -1.47
N ASP A 38 3.36 1.01 -0.22
CA ASP A 38 2.53 -0.06 0.32
C ASP A 38 1.05 0.12 -0.03
N LEU A 39 0.63 1.34 -0.32
CA LEU A 39 -0.69 1.66 -0.83
C LEU A 39 -0.83 1.30 -2.31
N ASN A 40 -2.06 1.04 -2.74
CA ASN A 40 -2.37 0.77 -4.14
C ASN A 40 -3.39 1.76 -4.70
N ASP A 41 -4.29 2.28 -3.86
CA ASP A 41 -5.29 3.23 -4.29
C ASP A 41 -4.65 4.59 -4.61
N PRO A 42 -4.79 5.12 -5.84
CA PRO A 42 -4.16 6.38 -6.24
C PRO A 42 -4.53 7.58 -5.37
N ASP A 43 -5.76 7.67 -4.89
CA ASP A 43 -6.19 8.77 -4.03
C ASP A 43 -5.51 8.66 -2.67
N TRP A 44 -5.38 7.45 -2.14
CA TRP A 44 -4.71 7.19 -0.86
C TRP A 44 -3.20 7.39 -0.93
N ILE A 45 -2.57 7.03 -2.05
CA ILE A 45 -1.17 7.36 -2.33
C ILE A 45 -0.96 8.89 -2.28
N GLN A 46 -1.82 9.67 -2.95
CA GLN A 46 -1.72 11.13 -2.95
C GLN A 46 -2.03 11.72 -1.57
N ALA A 47 -3.09 11.23 -0.90
CA ALA A 47 -3.47 11.66 0.44
C ALA A 47 -2.35 11.41 1.44
N TYR A 48 -1.78 10.21 1.48
CA TYR A 48 -0.70 9.86 2.39
C TYR A 48 0.52 10.75 2.20
N ARG A 49 0.91 10.99 0.94
CA ARG A 49 2.00 11.93 0.61
C ARG A 49 1.72 13.34 1.11
N PHE A 50 0.49 13.82 0.93
CA PHE A 50 0.08 15.15 1.39
C PHE A 50 0.09 15.24 2.92
N ILE A 51 -0.43 14.23 3.60
CA ILE A 51 -0.44 14.13 5.08
C ILE A 51 0.98 14.16 5.62
N GLN A 52 1.90 13.36 5.07
CA GLN A 52 3.30 13.33 5.51
C GLN A 52 3.97 14.70 5.37
N LYS A 53 3.84 15.35 4.20
CA LYS A 53 4.41 16.69 3.97
C LYS A 53 3.82 17.76 4.89
N SER A 54 2.52 17.73 5.10
CA SER A 54 1.84 18.67 5.99
C SER A 54 2.31 18.48 7.43
N ARG A 55 2.50 17.23 7.87
CA ARG A 55 3.03 16.91 9.20
C ARG A 55 4.46 17.39 9.39
N GLU A 56 5.32 17.24 8.38
CA GLU A 56 6.69 17.79 8.38
C GLU A 56 6.68 19.32 8.49
N ALA A 57 5.70 19.99 7.91
CA ALA A 57 5.48 21.43 8.03
C ALA A 57 4.76 21.87 9.32
N GLY A 58 4.37 20.93 10.19
CA GLY A 58 3.60 21.21 11.41
C GLY A 58 2.13 21.57 11.18
N GLU A 59 1.61 21.34 9.98
CA GLU A 59 0.22 21.62 9.60
C GLU A 59 -0.71 20.43 9.90
N LYS A 60 -1.92 20.73 10.38
CA LYS A 60 -2.99 19.73 10.55
C LYS A 60 -3.73 19.53 9.23
N VAL A 61 -3.96 18.27 8.85
CA VAL A 61 -4.74 17.91 7.66
C VAL A 61 -6.10 17.41 8.10
N SER A 62 -7.17 18.00 7.54
CA SER A 62 -8.53 17.54 7.72
C SER A 62 -9.06 16.84 6.46
N PRO A 63 -10.11 16.00 6.57
CA PRO A 63 -10.77 15.41 5.40
C PRO A 63 -11.26 16.43 4.38
N GLU A 64 -11.67 17.63 4.82
CA GLU A 64 -12.10 18.73 3.94
C GLU A 64 -10.94 19.22 3.07
N ILE A 65 -9.72 19.30 3.62
CA ILE A 65 -8.54 19.67 2.84
C ILE A 65 -8.28 18.64 1.76
N LEU A 66 -8.41 17.35 2.07
CA LEU A 66 -8.27 16.27 1.08
C LEU A 66 -9.33 16.39 -0.03
N LYS A 67 -10.59 16.68 0.33
CA LYS A 67 -11.67 16.93 -0.63
C LYS A 67 -11.34 18.08 -1.58
N HIS A 68 -10.91 19.22 -1.04
CA HIS A 68 -10.72 20.44 -1.83
C HIS A 68 -9.40 20.46 -2.61
N ARG A 69 -8.30 19.99 -2.03
CA ARG A 69 -6.97 20.01 -2.65
C ARG A 69 -6.72 18.81 -3.55
N LEU A 70 -7.14 17.62 -3.13
CA LEU A 70 -6.87 16.38 -3.86
C LEU A 70 -8.08 15.86 -4.64
N LYS A 71 -9.25 16.53 -4.53
CA LYS A 71 -10.49 16.16 -5.23
C LYS A 71 -10.96 14.73 -4.93
N ILE A 72 -10.65 14.20 -3.75
CA ILE A 72 -11.11 12.89 -3.30
C ILE A 72 -12.63 12.92 -3.14
N SER A 73 -13.31 11.85 -3.59
CA SER A 73 -14.77 11.81 -3.60
C SER A 73 -15.35 11.88 -2.17
N PRO A 74 -16.47 12.59 -1.96
CA PRO A 74 -17.11 12.67 -0.65
C PRO A 74 -17.50 11.32 -0.06
N SER A 75 -17.96 10.37 -0.90
CA SER A 75 -18.32 9.02 -0.46
C SER A 75 -17.15 8.25 0.13
N LYS A 76 -15.95 8.46 -0.43
CA LYS A 76 -14.72 7.82 0.02
C LYS A 76 -14.17 8.45 1.31
N LEU A 77 -14.32 9.76 1.47
CA LEU A 77 -13.99 10.46 2.72
C LEU A 77 -14.99 10.14 3.84
N ALA A 78 -16.26 9.92 3.53
CA ALA A 78 -17.27 9.52 4.51
C ALA A 78 -17.03 8.12 5.10
N ALA A 79 -16.24 7.28 4.43
CA ALA A 79 -15.83 5.96 4.92
C ALA A 79 -14.63 6.00 5.89
N LEU A 80 -14.05 7.17 6.14
CA LEU A 80 -12.98 7.33 7.12
C LEU A 80 -13.55 7.17 8.54
N SER A 81 -12.92 6.29 9.33
CA SER A 81 -13.29 5.97 10.71
C SER A 81 -12.24 6.47 11.72
N ASP A 82 -12.48 6.21 13.00
CA ASP A 82 -11.51 6.36 14.09
C ASP A 82 -10.95 4.99 14.51
N PRO A 83 -9.84 4.53 13.91
CA PRO A 83 -9.36 3.17 14.11
C PRO A 83 -8.63 2.99 15.44
N THR A 84 -8.86 1.84 16.08
CA THR A 84 -8.13 1.36 17.25
C THR A 84 -6.68 1.00 16.92
N ALA A 85 -5.84 0.86 17.94
CA ALA A 85 -4.44 0.44 17.75
C ALA A 85 -4.34 -0.97 17.13
N GLU A 86 -5.23 -1.88 17.51
CA GLU A 86 -5.30 -3.25 16.97
C GLU A 86 -5.68 -3.24 15.49
N GLU A 87 -6.69 -2.45 15.10
CA GLU A 87 -7.07 -2.30 13.69
C GLU A 87 -5.94 -1.72 12.86
N ILE A 88 -5.20 -0.74 13.39
CA ILE A 88 -4.02 -0.17 12.71
C ILE A 88 -2.95 -1.24 12.50
N GLU A 89 -2.69 -2.08 13.50
CA GLU A 89 -1.69 -3.15 13.40
C GLU A 89 -2.09 -4.19 12.34
N VAL A 90 -3.32 -4.71 12.43
CA VAL A 90 -3.84 -5.71 11.48
C VAL A 90 -3.84 -5.15 10.06
N CYS A 91 -4.36 -3.93 9.86
CA CYS A 91 -4.40 -3.30 8.54
C CYS A 91 -2.99 -3.01 8.00
N THR A 92 -2.04 -2.66 8.87
CA THR A 92 -0.63 -2.48 8.47
C THR A 92 -0.05 -3.77 7.92
N ARG A 93 -0.28 -4.91 8.59
CA ARG A 93 0.17 -6.23 8.12
C ARG A 93 -0.44 -6.56 6.76
N ILE A 94 -1.76 -6.42 6.62
CA ILE A 94 -2.48 -6.67 5.36
C ILE A 94 -1.91 -5.83 4.21
N VAL A 95 -1.78 -4.52 4.40
CA VAL A 95 -1.32 -3.61 3.33
C VAL A 95 0.13 -3.92 2.92
N LYS A 96 1.00 -4.26 3.88
CA LYS A 96 2.38 -4.71 3.58
C LYS A 96 2.43 -6.03 2.84
N GLU A 97 1.64 -7.02 3.24
CA GLU A 97 1.58 -8.31 2.52
C GLU A 97 1.12 -8.11 1.08
N ARG A 98 0.07 -7.32 0.90
CA ARG A 98 -0.46 -6.95 -0.42
C ARG A 98 0.58 -6.20 -1.26
N SER A 99 1.32 -5.27 -0.68
CA SER A 99 2.45 -4.56 -1.29
C SER A 99 3.52 -5.52 -1.80
N VAL A 100 4.00 -6.42 -0.95
CA VAL A 100 5.02 -7.42 -1.29
C VAL A 100 4.53 -8.33 -2.41
N MET A 101 3.29 -8.80 -2.34
CA MET A 101 2.69 -9.66 -3.37
C MET A 101 2.59 -8.95 -4.73
N ARG A 102 2.23 -7.65 -4.78
CA ARG A 102 2.26 -6.85 -6.02
C ARG A 102 3.67 -6.74 -6.60
N LYS A 103 4.67 -6.50 -5.75
CA LYS A 103 6.08 -6.41 -6.15
C LYS A 103 6.59 -7.76 -6.67
N LEU A 104 6.26 -8.87 -6.01
CA LEU A 104 6.62 -10.22 -6.44
C LEU A 104 6.02 -10.55 -7.80
N TYR A 105 4.72 -10.30 -7.98
CA TYR A 105 4.04 -10.52 -9.26
C TYR A 105 4.70 -9.72 -10.39
N THR A 106 5.03 -8.46 -10.14
CA THR A 106 5.73 -7.61 -11.12
C THR A 106 7.11 -8.19 -11.47
N CYS A 107 7.91 -8.60 -10.48
CA CYS A 107 9.23 -9.19 -10.73
C CYS A 107 9.13 -10.49 -11.55
N MET A 108 8.21 -11.39 -11.20
CA MET A 108 8.00 -12.63 -11.94
C MET A 108 7.52 -12.38 -13.37
N ARG A 109 6.62 -11.42 -13.56
CA ARG A 109 6.13 -11.04 -14.89
C ARG A 109 7.25 -10.44 -15.74
N ASP A 110 8.08 -9.58 -15.17
CA ASP A 110 9.15 -8.91 -15.90
C ASP A 110 10.24 -9.92 -16.30
N MET A 111 10.59 -10.87 -15.42
CA MET A 111 11.45 -12.02 -15.77
C MET A 111 10.87 -12.85 -16.92
N PHE A 112 9.57 -13.19 -16.86
CA PHE A 112 8.91 -13.98 -17.90
C PHE A 112 8.87 -13.25 -19.25
N LEU A 113 8.71 -11.92 -19.24
CA LEU A 113 8.68 -11.10 -20.45
C LEU A 113 10.07 -10.67 -20.95
N GLY A 114 11.16 -11.11 -20.29
CA GLY A 114 12.52 -10.70 -20.64
C GLY A 114 12.77 -9.19 -20.47
N LYS A 115 12.04 -8.54 -19.56
CA LYS A 115 12.17 -7.11 -19.29
C LYS A 115 13.24 -6.87 -18.22
N GLY A 116 14.33 -6.24 -18.61
CA GLY A 116 15.41 -5.87 -17.70
C GLY A 116 16.36 -7.04 -17.39
N ASP A 117 17.20 -6.85 -16.37
CA ASP A 117 18.16 -7.86 -15.92
C ASP A 117 17.46 -8.94 -15.07
N VAL A 118 17.59 -10.20 -15.51
CA VAL A 118 17.04 -11.38 -14.83
C VAL A 118 17.68 -11.58 -13.46
N ASN A 119 18.99 -11.33 -13.32
CA ASN A 119 19.68 -11.49 -12.04
C ASN A 119 19.22 -10.45 -11.02
N ALA A 120 19.03 -9.20 -11.46
CA ALA A 120 18.48 -8.15 -10.61
C ALA A 120 17.05 -8.49 -10.15
N SER A 121 16.23 -9.04 -11.05
CA SER A 121 14.86 -9.45 -10.74
C SER A 121 14.82 -10.64 -9.77
N LEU A 122 15.72 -11.61 -9.93
CA LEU A 122 15.84 -12.77 -9.03
C LEU A 122 16.24 -12.34 -7.62
N ASN A 123 17.26 -11.48 -7.49
CA ASN A 123 17.69 -10.95 -6.20
C ASN A 123 16.54 -10.21 -5.50
N LYS A 124 15.85 -9.34 -6.23
CA LYS A 124 14.67 -8.63 -5.72
C LYS A 124 13.56 -9.58 -5.29
N THR A 125 13.30 -10.64 -6.04
CA THR A 125 12.33 -11.67 -5.65
C THR A 125 12.71 -12.34 -4.32
N GLN A 126 14.00 -12.69 -4.13
CA GLN A 126 14.47 -13.28 -2.87
C GLN A 126 14.28 -12.31 -1.68
N ASP A 127 14.60 -11.04 -1.86
CA ASP A 127 14.40 -10.02 -0.83
C ASP A 127 12.93 -9.85 -0.46
N LEU A 128 12.05 -9.81 -1.45
CA LEU A 128 10.61 -9.74 -1.23
C LEU A 128 10.05 -10.98 -0.52
N ILE A 129 10.59 -12.18 -0.78
CA ILE A 129 10.21 -13.39 -0.03
C ILE A 129 10.63 -13.28 1.44
N ARG A 130 11.82 -12.73 1.71
CA ARG A 130 12.29 -12.48 3.10
C ARG A 130 11.39 -11.45 3.79
N GLU A 131 11.04 -10.36 3.10
CA GLU A 131 10.12 -9.34 3.59
C GLU A 131 8.75 -9.95 3.93
N TYR A 132 8.16 -10.72 3.01
CA TYR A 132 6.87 -11.39 3.22
C TYR A 132 6.89 -12.27 4.49
N ARG A 133 7.93 -13.09 4.67
CA ARG A 133 8.07 -13.94 5.85
C ARG A 133 8.18 -13.11 7.13
N SER A 134 8.91 -11.99 7.09
CA SER A 134 9.07 -11.12 8.27
C SER A 134 7.77 -10.45 8.72
N ILE A 135 6.80 -10.25 7.81
CA ILE A 135 5.49 -9.70 8.16
C ILE A 135 4.69 -10.70 9.02
N GLY A 136 4.70 -11.99 8.65
CA GLY A 136 4.00 -13.05 9.37
C GLY A 136 4.72 -13.58 10.62
N MET A 137 6.03 -13.37 10.75
CA MET A 137 6.82 -13.96 11.86
C MET A 137 6.80 -13.16 13.18
N LYS A 138 6.10 -12.02 13.27
CA LYS A 138 6.03 -11.26 14.53
C LYS A 138 5.29 -11.99 15.65
N ASP A 139 4.37 -12.91 15.33
CA ASP A 139 3.61 -13.68 16.34
C ASP A 139 4.22 -15.06 16.64
N THR A 140 5.30 -15.45 15.94
CA THR A 140 5.92 -16.79 16.09
C THR A 140 7.15 -16.80 17.00
N LEU A 141 7.56 -15.64 17.51
CA LEU A 141 8.59 -15.47 18.53
C LEU A 141 7.90 -15.27 19.89
N ILE A 142 7.24 -16.32 20.40
CA ILE A 142 6.79 -16.45 21.79
C ILE A 142 7.59 -17.58 22.44
#